data_AF-A0A974DVL0-F1
#
_entry.id   AF-A0A974DVL0-F1
#
_cell.length_a   1.000
_cell.length_b   1.000
_cell.length_c   1.000
_cell.angle_alpha   90.00
_cell.angle_beta   90.00
_cell.angle_gamma   90.00
#
_symmetry.space_group_name_H-M   'P 1'
#
loop_
_entity.id
_entity.type
_entity.pdbx_description
1 polymer ?
#
loop_
_entity_poly.entity_id
_entity_poly.type
_entity_poly.pdbx_seq_one_letter_code
_entity_poly.pdbx_strand_id
1 'polypeptide(L)' 'MSYPTYLLLLLGILLIFSQASYGQIVLTQSPDYVSVSPGETVTLTCKAGSSVTDSEGDNWIACTNTRRGLAHKD' A
#
# COMPACT_ATOMS: atom_id res chain seq x y z
N MET A 1 9.85 -5.54 48.82
CA MET A 1 8.97 -6.23 47.84
C MET A 1 8.60 -5.24 46.73
N SER A 2 9.57 -4.78 45.92
CA SER A 2 9.36 -3.69 44.93
C SER A 2 9.57 -4.10 43.47
N TYR A 3 9.87 -5.37 43.23
CA TYR A 3 10.08 -5.91 41.89
C TYR A 3 8.82 -5.98 40.99
N PRO A 4 7.60 -6.30 41.49
CA PRO A 4 6.46 -6.52 40.61
C PRO A 4 5.91 -5.24 39.98
N THR A 5 6.03 -4.09 40.63
CA THR A 5 5.54 -2.80 40.11
C THR A 5 6.41 -2.26 38.98
N TYR A 6 7.73 -2.47 39.04
CA TYR A 6 8.65 -2.06 37.99
C TYR A 6 8.46 -2.84 36.70
N LEU A 7 8.19 -4.15 36.82
CA LEU A 7 7.87 -5.01 35.68
C LEU A 7 6.57 -4.56 34.99
N LEU A 8 5.53 -4.26 35.77
CA LEU A 8 4.25 -3.76 35.24
C LEU A 8 4.40 -2.39 34.57
N LEU A 9 5.22 -1.51 35.14
CA LEU A 9 5.54 -0.21 34.54
C LEU A 9 6.27 -0.38 33.20
N LEU A 10 7.30 -1.23 33.15
CA LEU A 10 8.06 -1.51 31.93
C LEU A 10 7.19 -2.13 30.83
N LEU A 11 6.31 -3.07 31.20
CA LEU A 11 5.37 -3.69 30.28
C LEU A 11 4.35 -2.67 29.74
N GLY A 12 3.82 -1.79 30.59
CA GLY A 12 2.91 -0.72 30.19
C GLY A 12 3.57 0.24 29.19
N ILE A 13 4.82 0.63 29.44
CA ILE A 13 5.61 1.47 28.55
C ILE A 13 5.78 0.79 27.18
N LEU A 14 6.18 -0.48 27.14
CA LEU A 14 6.40 -1.21 25.89
C LEU A 14 5.13 -1.30 25.02
N LEU A 15 3.97 -1.52 25.65
CA LEU A 15 2.68 -1.59 24.96
C LEU A 15 2.22 -0.24 24.39
N ILE A 16 2.59 0.88 25.05
CA ILE A 16 2.31 2.22 24.53
C ILE A 16 3.15 2.48 23.28
N PHE A 17 4.41 2.04 23.26
CA PHE A 17 5.31 2.24 22.12
C PHE A 17 5.08 1.30 20.93
N SER A 18 4.32 0.20 21.10
CA SER A 18 4.00 -0.72 19.99
C SER A 18 2.83 -0.25 19.12
N GLN A 19 2.21 0.88 19.42
CA GLN A 19 1.04 1.36 18.68
C GLN A 19 1.45 2.14 17.42
N ALA A 20 1.65 1.41 16.31
CA ALA A 20 1.15 1.74 14.98
C ALA A 20 1.91 0.92 13.94
N SER A 21 1.29 -0.13 13.42
CA SER A 21 1.63 -0.64 12.08
C SER A 21 0.49 -0.26 11.17
N TYR A 22 0.75 0.65 10.23
CA TYR A 22 -0.21 1.02 9.20
C TYR A 22 -0.34 -0.17 8.22
N GLY A 23 -1.57 -0.61 7.98
CA GLY A 23 -1.85 -1.71 7.06
C GLY A 23 -1.38 -1.41 5.64
N GLN A 24 -0.93 -2.45 4.92
CA GLN A 24 -0.48 -2.35 3.53
C GLN A 24 -1.62 -1.86 2.62
N ILE A 25 -1.38 -0.78 1.86
CA ILE A 25 -2.29 -0.32 0.81
C ILE A 25 -2.14 -1.25 -0.40
N VAL A 26 -3.22 -1.91 -0.80
CA VAL A 26 -3.26 -2.78 -1.97
C VAL A 26 -3.76 -1.98 -3.17
N LEU A 27 -3.04 -2.06 -4.30
CA LEU A 27 -3.49 -1.54 -5.59
C LEU A 27 -4.12 -2.68 -6.40
N THR A 28 -5.32 -2.47 -6.91
CA THR A 28 -5.99 -3.42 -7.81
C THR A 28 -6.13 -2.81 -9.20
N GLN A 29 -6.04 -3.67 -10.22
CA GLN A 29 -6.28 -3.30 -11.61
C GLN A 29 -7.48 -4.06 -12.14
N SER A 30 -8.28 -3.42 -13.00
CA SER A 30 -9.36 -4.09 -13.71
C SER A 30 -9.49 -3.58 -15.15
N PRO A 31 -9.92 -4.44 -16.10
CA PRO A 31 -10.03 -5.90 -15.96
C PRO A 31 -8.65 -6.58 -15.78
N ASP A 32 -8.64 -7.79 -15.21
CA ASP A 32 -7.41 -8.58 -15.00
C ASP A 32 -6.72 -8.92 -16.33
N TYR A 33 -7.51 -9.08 -17.38
CA TYR A 33 -7.04 -9.30 -18.73
C TYR A 33 -8.08 -8.80 -19.72
N VAL A 34 -7.61 -8.26 -20.84
CA VAL A 34 -8.44 -7.87 -21.96
C VAL A 34 -7.65 -8.08 -23.25
N SER A 35 -8.31 -8.69 -24.24
CA SER A 35 -7.81 -8.81 -25.60
C SER A 35 -8.63 -7.89 -26.49
N VAL A 36 -7.97 -7.08 -27.31
CA VAL A 36 -8.61 -6.09 -28.18
C VAL A 36 -8.04 -6.18 -29.58
N SER A 37 -8.84 -5.78 -30.57
CA SER A 37 -8.37 -5.69 -31.95
C SER A 37 -7.55 -4.41 -32.17
N PRO A 38 -6.64 -4.38 -33.17
CA PRO A 38 -5.93 -3.16 -33.52
C PRO A 38 -6.90 -2.01 -33.83
N GLY A 39 -6.66 -0.83 -33.24
CA GLY A 39 -7.51 0.35 -33.40
C GLY A 39 -8.64 0.48 -32.38
N GLU A 40 -8.88 -0.55 -31.56
CA GLU A 40 -9.86 -0.52 -30.50
C GLU A 40 -9.28 0.14 -29.24
N THR A 41 -10.10 0.94 -28.54
CA THR A 41 -9.68 1.61 -27.30
C THR A 41 -10.13 0.82 -26.09
N VAL A 42 -9.21 0.61 -25.15
CA VAL A 42 -9.50 -0.06 -23.89
C VAL A 42 -9.21 0.84 -22.71
N THR A 43 -10.07 0.78 -21.69
CA THR A 43 -9.87 1.47 -20.42
C THR A 43 -9.48 0.45 -19.37
N LEU A 44 -8.31 0.65 -18.76
CA LEU A 44 -7.88 -0.07 -17.57
C LEU A 44 -8.05 0.85 -16.37
N THR A 45 -8.58 0.31 -15.27
CA THR A 45 -8.76 1.05 -14.01
C THR A 45 -7.71 0.58 -13.02
N CYS A 46 -6.99 1.50 -12.36
CA CYS A 46 -6.23 1.17 -11.16
C CYS A 46 -6.86 1.86 -9.96
N LYS A 47 -7.00 1.14 -8.86
CA LYS A 47 -7.65 1.62 -7.65
C LYS A 47 -6.81 1.27 -6.42
N ALA A 48 -6.63 2.23 -5.52
CA ALA A 48 -6.12 1.97 -4.18
C ALA A 48 -7.22 1.45 -3.26
N GLY A 49 -6.88 0.46 -2.42
CA GLY A 49 -7.79 -0.12 -1.44
C GLY A 49 -8.10 0.79 -0.25
N SER A 50 -7.35 1.87 -0.08
CA SER A 50 -7.54 2.89 0.96
C SER A 50 -7.13 4.26 0.43
N SER A 51 -7.35 5.31 1.23
CA SER A 51 -6.87 6.65 0.92
C SER A 51 -5.35 6.65 0.80
N VAL A 52 -4.84 7.28 -0.25
CA VAL A 52 -3.41 7.52 -0.50
C VAL A 52 -3.05 9.00 -0.37
N THR A 53 -3.96 9.78 0.23
CA THR A 53 -3.76 11.21 0.45
C THR A 53 -2.77 11.42 1.58
N ASP A 54 -1.71 12.19 1.32
CA ASP A 54 -0.77 12.57 2.36
C ASP A 54 -1.30 13.75 3.22
N SER A 55 -0.47 14.21 4.15
CA SER A 55 -0.81 15.33 5.04
C SER A 55 -0.94 16.69 4.34
N GLU A 56 -0.38 16.84 3.14
CA GLU A 56 -0.47 18.06 2.31
C GLU A 56 -1.72 18.03 1.42
N GLY A 57 -2.36 16.86 1.29
CA GLY A 57 -3.56 16.67 0.48
C GLY A 57 -3.28 16.04 -0.89
N ASP A 58 -2.05 15.64 -1.16
CA ASP A 58 -1.65 15.11 -2.46
C ASP A 58 -1.92 13.61 -2.57
N ASN A 59 -2.27 13.16 -3.79
CA ASN A 59 -2.56 11.76 -4.09
C ASN A 59 -1.56 11.23 -5.13
N TRP A 60 -0.73 10.27 -4.72
CA TRP A 60 0.33 9.71 -5.56
C TRP A 60 -0.02 8.31 -6.05
N ILE A 61 -0.76 8.21 -7.15
CA ILE A 61 -1.10 6.94 -7.81
C ILE A 61 -0.77 6.98 -9.30
N ALA A 62 -0.11 5.93 -9.81
CA ALA A 62 0.26 5.82 -11.22
C ALA A 62 -0.06 4.42 -11.78
N CYS A 63 -0.73 4.39 -12.94
CA CYS A 63 -0.91 3.19 -13.76
C CYS A 63 0.14 3.16 -14.87
N THR A 64 1.09 2.23 -14.81
CA THR A 64 2.13 2.11 -15.84
C THR A 64 1.82 0.96 -16.80
N ASN A 65 2.25 1.12 -18.05
CA ASN A 65 2.15 0.08 -19.07
C ASN A 65 3.57 -0.36 -19.46
N THR A 66 3.87 -1.63 -19.25
CA THR A 66 5.15 -2.23 -19.64
C THR A 66 4.95 -3.09 -20.87
N ARG A 67 5.68 -2.79 -21.94
CA ARG A 67 5.76 -3.70 -23.10
C ARG A 67 6.58 -4.93 -22.69
N ARG A 68 6.08 -6.12 -23.02
CA ARG A 68 6.84 -7.36 -22.77
C ARG A 68 8.23 -7.24 -23.43
N GLY A 69 9.29 -7.45 -22.64
CA GLY A 69 10.69 -7.44 -23.10
C GLY A 69 11.53 -6.20 -22.73
N LEU A 70 10.95 -5.16 -22.12
CA LEU A 70 11.67 -3.95 -21.68
C LEU A 70 11.80 -3.83 -20.14
N ALA A 71 11.70 -4.94 -19.40
CA ALA A 71 11.94 -4.89 -17.96
C ALA A 71 13.38 -4.41 -17.69
N HIS A 72 13.51 -3.39 -16.84
CA HIS A 72 14.82 -2.94 -16.35
C HIS A 72 15.51 -4.14 -15.71
N LYS A 73 16.67 -4.49 -16.27
CA LYS A 73 17.49 -5.60 -15.80
C LYS A 73 18.36 -5.01 -14.71
N ASP A 74 17.90 -5.14 -13.47
CA ASP A 74 18.71 -4.84 -12.28
C ASP A 74 19.90 -5.80 -12.19
#